data_AF-A0A6H1KGW9-F1
#
_entry.id   AF-A0A6H1KGW9-F1
#
_cell.length_a   1.000
_cell.length_b   1.000
_cell.length_c   1.000
_cell.angle_alpha   90.00
_cell.angle_beta   90.00
_cell.angle_gamma   90.00
#
_symmetry.space_group_name_H-M   'P 1'
#
loop_
_entity.id
_entity.type
_entity.pdbx_description
1 polymer ?
#
loop_
_entity_poly.entity_id
_entity_poly.type
_entity_poly.pdbx_seq_one_letter_code
_entity_poly.pdbx_strand_id
1 'polypeptide(L)'
;MKEWGSGIHKSYRRGNTVYLTMYYTQKTPDTMVPLGYGLSLWTYSAPGEKQLRGITATWWNPVRHRWEKPSYTQPNGLLGFDLPNNSTVKLAPGKVGHVYVRVTFGKTAYTGLWHFEPMVTAYSMLTPKGAYDNGFVSDSRSQYTSTLHP
;
A
#
# COMPACT_ATOMS: atom_id res chain seq x y z
N MET A 1 4.96 -8.56 11.59
CA MET A 1 4.15 -7.42 11.15
C MET A 1 2.82 -7.94 10.61
N LYS A 2 1.72 -7.19 10.79
CA LYS A 2 0.42 -7.50 10.17
C LYS A 2 -0.02 -6.31 9.34
N GLU A 3 -0.49 -6.58 8.13
CA GLU A 3 -0.88 -5.59 7.13
C GLU A 3 -2.24 -5.93 6.55
N TRP A 4 -3.12 -4.94 6.42
CA TRP A 4 -4.49 -5.15 5.96
C TRP A 4 -5.07 -3.90 5.32
N GLY A 5 -6.20 -4.05 4.63
CA GLY A 5 -6.89 -2.98 3.91
C GLY A 5 -8.35 -2.83 4.31
N SER A 6 -8.89 -1.63 4.14
CA SER A 6 -10.34 -1.34 4.14
C SER A 6 -10.70 -0.46 2.95
N GLY A 7 -12.00 -0.32 2.67
CA GLY A 7 -12.50 0.36 1.47
C GLY A 7 -12.40 -0.49 0.20
N ILE A 8 -12.08 -1.79 0.34
CA ILE A 8 -12.05 -2.75 -0.76
C ILE A 8 -13.41 -3.46 -0.87
N HIS A 9 -14.30 -2.95 -1.70
CA HIS A 9 -15.61 -3.54 -2.00
C HIS A 9 -15.47 -4.77 -2.92
N LYS A 10 -16.46 -5.64 -2.88
CA LYS A 10 -16.52 -6.86 -3.72
C LYS A 10 -16.53 -6.58 -5.23
N SER A 11 -16.97 -5.38 -5.63
CA SER A 11 -16.94 -4.98 -7.03
C SER A 11 -16.87 -3.48 -7.23
N TYR A 12 -16.38 -3.09 -8.41
CA TYR A 12 -16.29 -1.72 -8.89
C TYR A 12 -16.72 -1.64 -10.35
N ARG A 13 -16.87 -0.41 -10.85
CA ARG A 13 -17.01 -0.12 -12.29
C ARG A 13 -15.81 0.67 -12.76
N ARG A 14 -15.43 0.51 -14.02
CA ARG A 14 -14.47 1.42 -14.66
C ARG A 14 -15.01 2.86 -14.64
N GLY A 15 -14.08 3.81 -14.75
CA GLY A 15 -14.34 5.23 -14.63
C GLY A 15 -14.38 5.74 -13.19
N ASN A 16 -14.31 4.87 -12.18
CA ASN A 16 -14.46 5.25 -10.79
C ASN A 16 -13.13 5.23 -10.01
N THR A 17 -13.07 6.10 -9.01
CA THR A 17 -12.02 6.12 -7.99
C THR A 17 -12.47 5.34 -6.76
N VAL A 18 -11.60 4.43 -6.32
CA VAL A 18 -11.72 3.66 -5.09
C VAL A 18 -10.85 4.33 -4.03
N TYR A 19 -11.39 4.48 -2.82
CA TYR A 19 -10.70 5.05 -1.67
C TYR A 19 -10.36 3.92 -0.70
N LEU A 20 -9.07 3.70 -0.46
CA LEU A 20 -8.58 2.60 0.34
C LEU A 20 -7.84 3.14 1.56
N THR A 21 -7.96 2.44 2.69
CA THR A 21 -7.07 2.65 3.84
C THR A 21 -6.22 1.41 4.02
N MET A 22 -4.91 1.58 3.96
CA MET A 22 -3.94 0.52 4.25
C MET A 22 -3.54 0.67 5.71
N TYR A 23 -3.60 -0.41 6.47
CA TYR A 23 -3.24 -0.45 7.87
C TYR A 23 -2.08 -1.38 8.10
N TYR A 24 -1.32 -1.07 9.14
CA TYR A 24 -0.18 -1.88 9.55
C TYR A 24 0.00 -1.82 11.06
N THR A 25 0.47 -2.93 11.63
CA THR A 25 0.87 -3.01 13.03
C THR A 25 2.02 -3.98 13.22
N GLN A 26 2.78 -3.76 14.29
CA GLN A 26 3.89 -4.62 14.68
C GLN A 26 3.85 -4.80 16.21
N LYS A 27 4.22 -6.00 16.66
CA LYS A 27 4.04 -6.43 18.06
C LYS A 27 5.36 -6.50 18.84
N THR A 28 6.49 -6.16 18.23
CA THR A 28 7.78 -6.12 18.92
C THR A 28 7.80 -4.93 19.90
N PRO A 29 8.68 -4.94 20.91
CA PRO A 29 8.85 -3.80 21.82
C PRO A 29 9.52 -2.59 21.16
N ASP A 30 9.98 -2.70 19.91
CA ASP A 30 10.70 -1.65 19.20
C ASP A 30 9.73 -0.72 18.49
N THR A 31 10.12 0.54 18.31
CA THR A 31 9.35 1.49 17.49
C THR A 31 9.63 1.24 16.02
N MET A 32 8.59 1.09 15.21
CA MET A 32 8.79 0.91 13.77
C MET A 32 8.84 2.25 13.06
N VAL A 33 9.83 2.41 12.19
CA VAL A 33 10.03 3.58 11.34
C VAL A 33 9.76 3.13 9.90
N PRO A 34 8.56 3.35 9.35
CA PRO A 34 8.31 3.02 7.95
C PRO A 34 9.15 3.92 7.05
N LEU A 35 9.69 3.34 5.98
CA LEU A 35 10.44 4.03 4.93
C LEU A 35 9.62 4.12 3.64
N GLY A 36 8.68 3.20 3.43
CA GLY A 36 7.77 3.23 2.31
C GLY A 36 6.57 2.31 2.51
N TYR A 37 5.54 2.55 1.71
CA TYR A 37 4.35 1.72 1.62
C TYR A 37 4.17 1.23 0.19
N GLY A 38 3.32 0.22 0.02
CA GLY A 38 3.01 -0.29 -1.30
C GLY A 38 1.61 -0.86 -1.39
N LEU A 39 1.08 -0.86 -2.60
CA LEU A 39 -0.13 -1.57 -2.97
C LEU A 39 0.17 -2.38 -4.22
N SER A 40 0.12 -3.72 -4.13
CA SER A 40 0.15 -4.58 -5.29
C SER A 40 -1.27 -4.72 -5.84
N LEU A 41 -1.45 -4.41 -7.12
CA LEU A 41 -2.69 -4.55 -7.87
C LEU A 41 -2.48 -5.45 -9.07
N TRP A 42 -3.13 -6.60 -9.10
CA TRP A 42 -2.97 -7.52 -10.22
C TRP A 42 -4.25 -8.24 -10.59
N THR A 43 -4.34 -8.66 -11.85
CA THR A 43 -5.41 -9.46 -12.40
C THR A 43 -4.87 -10.42 -13.45
N TYR A 44 -5.46 -11.62 -13.53
CA TYR A 44 -5.16 -12.57 -14.60
C TYR A 44 -5.63 -12.11 -15.98
N SER A 45 -6.50 -11.10 -16.04
CA SER A 45 -7.01 -10.55 -17.30
C SER A 45 -6.03 -9.59 -18.00
N ALA A 46 -4.96 -9.17 -17.32
CA ALA A 46 -3.91 -8.36 -17.92
C ALA A 46 -2.86 -9.26 -18.58
N PRO A 47 -2.50 -9.03 -19.85
CA PRO A 47 -1.47 -9.82 -20.53
C PRO A 47 -0.07 -9.40 -20.07
N GLY A 48 0.70 -10.35 -19.54
CA GLY A 48 2.06 -10.12 -19.05
C GLY A 48 2.11 -9.06 -17.94
N GLU A 49 3.21 -8.29 -17.88
CA GLU A 49 3.38 -7.21 -16.91
C GLU A 49 2.73 -5.90 -17.38
N LYS A 50 1.42 -5.92 -17.63
CA LYS A 50 0.67 -4.72 -18.05
C LYS A 50 -0.45 -4.37 -17.07
N GLN A 51 -0.29 -4.74 -15.80
CA GLN A 51 -1.33 -4.64 -14.79
C GLN A 51 -1.87 -3.20 -14.68
N LEU A 52 -1.01 -2.19 -14.69
CA LEU A 52 -1.41 -0.80 -14.43
C LEU A 52 -2.00 -0.05 -15.64
N ARG A 53 -2.27 -0.72 -16.76
CA ARG A 53 -2.88 -0.05 -17.93
C ARG A 53 -4.20 0.62 -17.53
N GLY A 54 -4.33 1.92 -17.76
CA GLY A 54 -5.55 2.66 -17.46
C GLY A 54 -5.83 2.84 -15.98
N ILE A 55 -4.87 2.55 -15.11
CA ILE A 55 -4.98 2.75 -13.66
C ILE A 55 -4.11 3.93 -13.25
N THR A 56 -4.66 4.81 -12.42
CA THR A 56 -3.89 5.85 -11.74
C THR A 56 -4.07 5.71 -10.24
N ALA A 57 -3.07 6.15 -9.48
CA ALA A 57 -3.16 6.16 -8.03
C ALA A 57 -2.62 7.48 -7.46
N THR A 58 -3.11 7.82 -6.28
CA THR A 58 -2.50 8.83 -5.41
C THR A 58 -2.57 8.34 -3.97
N TRP A 59 -1.69 8.82 -3.11
CA TRP A 59 -1.68 8.50 -1.69
C TRP A 59 -1.57 9.78 -0.87
N TRP A 60 -2.10 9.75 0.35
CA TRP A 60 -1.92 10.85 1.28
C TRP A 60 -0.55 10.76 1.92
N ASN A 61 0.36 11.66 1.55
CA ASN A 61 1.68 11.74 2.17
C ASN A 61 1.53 12.33 3.58
N PRO A 62 1.76 11.56 4.67
CA PRO A 62 1.53 12.01 6.03
C PRO A 62 2.58 13.02 6.52
N VAL A 63 3.72 13.15 5.83
CA VAL A 63 4.78 14.11 6.16
C VAL A 63 4.52 15.46 5.49
N ARG A 64 4.08 15.44 4.24
CA ARG A 64 3.82 16.66 3.44
C ARG A 64 2.36 17.12 3.50
N HIS A 65 1.48 16.35 4.14
CA HIS A 65 0.05 16.62 4.30
C HIS A 65 -0.66 16.96 2.98
N ARG A 66 -0.40 16.16 1.93
CA ARG A 66 -1.05 16.32 0.62
C ARG A 66 -1.13 15.01 -0.14
N TRP A 67 -2.02 14.97 -1.13
CA TRP A 67 -2.11 13.85 -2.08
C TRP A 67 -0.96 13.92 -3.08
N GLU A 68 -0.22 12.82 -3.22
CA GLU A 68 0.90 12.69 -4.13
C GLU A 68 0.71 11.47 -5.04
N LYS A 69 1.37 11.46 -6.19
CA LYS A 69 1.48 10.26 -7.05
C LYS A 69 2.37 9.21 -6.36
N PRO A 70 2.29 7.92 -6.76
CA PRO A 70 3.28 6.93 -6.37
C PRO A 70 4.70 7.42 -6.67
N SER A 71 5.64 7.12 -5.77
CA SER A 71 7.07 7.40 -5.97
C SER A 71 7.61 6.60 -7.15
N TYR A 72 7.12 5.37 -7.32
CA TYR A 72 7.40 4.53 -8.46
C TYR A 72 6.23 3.59 -8.74
N THR A 73 6.21 3.02 -9.93
CA THR A 73 5.26 1.98 -10.35
C THR A 73 6.00 0.90 -11.10
N GLN A 74 5.65 -0.37 -10.87
CA GLN A 74 6.20 -1.49 -11.63
C GLN A 74 5.14 -2.08 -12.57
N PRO A 75 5.55 -2.60 -13.74
CA PRO A 75 4.61 -3.14 -14.73
C PRO A 75 3.78 -4.33 -14.21
N ASN A 76 4.32 -5.05 -13.21
CA ASN A 76 3.68 -6.15 -12.49
C ASN A 76 2.53 -5.73 -11.54
N GLY A 77 2.22 -4.43 -11.41
CA GLY A 77 1.11 -3.96 -10.59
C GLY A 77 1.50 -3.33 -9.25
N LEU A 78 2.78 -3.30 -8.90
CA LEU A 78 3.21 -2.65 -7.65
C LEU A 78 3.20 -1.12 -7.79
N LEU A 79 2.46 -0.47 -6.89
CA LEU A 79 2.47 0.97 -6.65
C LEU A 79 3.29 1.24 -5.39
N GLY A 80 4.40 1.98 -5.49
CA GLY A 80 5.28 2.31 -4.37
C GLY A 80 5.07 3.75 -3.85
N PHE A 81 5.08 3.92 -2.53
CA PHE A 81 4.82 5.17 -1.83
C PHE A 81 5.93 5.45 -0.82
N ASP A 82 7.04 6.00 -1.29
CA ASP A 82 8.19 6.27 -0.43
C ASP A 82 7.95 7.49 0.45
N LEU A 83 8.32 7.36 1.72
CA LEU A 83 8.38 8.49 2.62
C LEU A 83 9.64 9.33 2.31
N PRO A 84 9.59 10.66 2.51
CA PRO A 84 10.79 11.48 2.43
C PRO A 84 11.89 10.99 3.40
N ASN A 85 13.16 11.12 3.02
CA ASN A 85 14.30 10.67 3.84
C ASN A 85 14.33 11.25 5.26
N ASN A 86 13.73 12.41 5.48
CA ASN A 86 13.59 13.07 6.79
C ASN A 86 12.23 12.85 7.46
N SER A 87 11.52 11.78 7.08
CA SER A 87 10.22 11.43 7.65
C SER A 87 10.30 11.28 9.17
N THR A 88 9.34 11.90 9.85
CA THR A 88 9.14 11.77 11.30
C THR A 88 8.10 10.71 11.64
N VAL A 89 7.56 10.00 10.65
CA VAL A 89 6.56 8.95 10.86
C VAL A 89 7.18 7.81 11.64
N LYS A 90 6.56 7.50 12.79
CA LYS A 90 6.93 6.39 13.66
C LYS A 90 5.67 5.70 14.15
N LEU A 91 5.76 4.40 14.34
CA LEU A 91 4.71 3.58 14.92
C LEU A 91 5.19 2.99 16.24
N ALA A 92 4.61 3.48 17.34
CA ALA A 92 4.90 2.94 18.67
C ALA A 92 4.49 1.45 18.77
N PRO A 93 5.16 0.67 19.64
CA PRO A 93 4.84 -0.74 19.89
C PRO A 93 3.34 -1.01 20.09
N GLY A 94 2.82 -2.00 19.38
CA GLY A 94 1.42 -2.44 19.50
C GLY A 94 0.37 -1.44 19.00
N LYS A 95 0.76 -0.29 18.45
CA LYS A 95 -0.17 0.66 17.83
C LYS A 95 -0.47 0.28 16.39
N VAL A 96 -1.54 0.88 15.85
CA VAL A 96 -1.96 0.71 14.46
C VAL A 96 -1.66 1.99 13.70
N GLY A 97 -0.88 1.87 12.63
CA GLY A 97 -0.66 2.95 11.66
C GLY A 97 -1.56 2.76 10.44
N HIS A 98 -1.72 3.81 9.65
CA HIS A 98 -2.46 3.74 8.40
C HIS A 98 -1.98 4.77 7.37
N VAL A 99 -2.27 4.48 6.10
CA VAL A 99 -2.10 5.38 4.95
C VAL A 99 -3.35 5.32 4.08
N TYR A 100 -3.75 6.48 3.55
CA TYR A 100 -4.87 6.58 2.61
C TYR A 100 -4.36 6.53 1.17
N VAL A 101 -5.05 5.76 0.33
CA VAL A 101 -4.75 5.61 -1.10
C VAL A 101 -6.04 5.85 -1.89
N ARG A 102 -5.91 6.45 -3.07
CA ARG A 102 -6.96 6.57 -4.08
C ARG A 102 -6.47 5.86 -5.32
N VAL A 103 -7.27 4.93 -5.85
CA VAL A 103 -6.99 4.22 -7.10
C VAL A 103 -8.13 4.47 -8.06
N THR A 104 -7.84 4.99 -9.25
CA THR A 104 -8.83 5.18 -10.31
C THR A 104 -8.65 4.11 -11.36
N PHE A 105 -9.68 3.30 -11.57
CA PHE A 105 -9.74 2.36 -12.67
C PHE A 105 -10.37 3.07 -13.87
N GLY A 106 -9.55 3.55 -14.81
CA GLY A 106 -10.03 4.24 -16.00
C GLY A 106 -10.76 3.31 -16.99
N LYS A 107 -11.32 3.91 -18.04
CA LYS A 107 -12.11 3.19 -19.08
C LYS A 107 -11.34 2.06 -19.78
N THR A 108 -10.01 2.10 -19.76
CA THR A 108 -9.15 1.10 -20.42
C THR A 108 -8.54 0.08 -19.46
N ALA A 109 -8.85 0.14 -18.16
CA ALA A 109 -8.35 -0.81 -17.16
C ALA A 109 -8.90 -2.22 -17.43
N TYR A 110 -8.13 -3.28 -17.25
CA TYR A 110 -8.64 -4.65 -17.50
C TYR A 110 -9.81 -4.99 -16.56
N THR A 111 -10.92 -5.50 -17.11
CA THR A 111 -12.05 -6.00 -16.32
C THR A 111 -11.74 -7.38 -15.74
N GLY A 112 -12.50 -7.81 -14.74
CA GLY A 112 -12.36 -9.13 -14.13
C GLY A 112 -11.98 -9.06 -12.67
N LEU A 113 -11.46 -10.16 -12.13
CA LEU A 113 -11.08 -10.24 -10.72
C LEU A 113 -9.72 -9.55 -10.50
N TRP A 114 -9.73 -8.54 -9.65
CA TRP A 114 -8.54 -7.80 -9.19
C TRP A 114 -8.16 -8.23 -7.79
N HIS A 115 -6.86 -8.38 -7.57
CA HIS A 115 -6.24 -8.66 -6.29
C HIS A 115 -5.60 -7.38 -5.74
N PHE A 116 -5.78 -7.15 -4.43
CA PHE A 116 -5.26 -6.01 -3.69
C PHE A 116 -4.43 -6.53 -2.52
N GLU A 117 -3.16 -6.14 -2.46
CA GLU A 117 -2.26 -6.52 -1.37
C GLU A 117 -1.57 -5.26 -0.83
N PRO A 118 -2.07 -4.68 0.28
CA PRO A 118 -1.42 -3.56 0.94
C PRO A 118 -0.20 -4.03 1.73
N MET A 119 0.86 -3.24 1.75
CA MET A 119 2.10 -3.55 2.47
C MET A 119 2.89 -2.31 2.91
N VAL A 120 3.78 -2.49 3.86
CA VAL A 120 4.93 -1.64 4.19
C VAL A 120 6.11 -2.19 3.40
N THR A 121 6.60 -1.44 2.41
CA THR A 121 7.64 -1.94 1.48
C THR A 121 9.03 -1.94 2.08
N ALA A 122 9.27 -1.02 3.01
CA ALA A 122 10.53 -0.91 3.75
C ALA A 122 10.29 -0.26 5.11
N TYR A 123 11.03 -0.71 6.12
CA TYR A 123 10.98 -0.17 7.47
C TYR A 123 12.29 -0.43 8.21
N SER A 124 12.50 0.31 9.28
CA SER A 124 13.55 0.05 10.28
C SER A 124 12.91 -0.11 11.66
N MET A 125 13.57 -0.85 12.55
CA MET A 125 13.14 -1.02 13.93
C MET A 125 14.05 -0.19 14.84
N LEU A 126 13.48 0.62 15.72
CA LEU A 126 14.20 1.46 16.67
C LEU A 126 13.98 0.90 18.07
N THR A 127 15.04 0.34 18.65
CA THR A 127 15.01 -0.23 20.00
C THR A 127 14.69 0.82 21.06
N PRO A 128 14.21 0.43 22.26
CA PRO A 128 13.99 1.36 23.36
C PRO A 128 15.21 2.19 23.77
N LYS A 129 16.43 1.69 23.47
CA LYS A 129 17.70 2.37 23.73
C LYS A 129 18.11 3.34 22.62
N GLY A 130 17.32 3.48 21.56
CA GLY A 130 17.57 4.38 20.43
C GLY A 130 18.52 3.82 19.36
N ALA A 131 18.90 2.54 19.44
CA ALA A 131 19.66 1.87 18.39
C ALA A 131 18.72 1.28 17.32
N TYR A 132 19.14 1.29 16.06
CA TYR A 132 18.42 0.59 15.00
C TYR A 132 18.71 -0.91 15.01
N ASP A 133 17.67 -1.72 14.91
CA ASP A 133 17.74 -3.16 14.74
C ASP A 133 17.49 -3.52 13.26
N ASN A 134 18.36 -4.36 12.71
CA ASN A 134 18.28 -4.91 11.35
C ASN A 134 17.49 -6.22 11.29
N GLY A 135 17.00 -6.71 12.44
CA GLY A 135 16.15 -7.89 12.53
C GLY A 135 14.89 -7.74 11.68
N PHE A 136 14.73 -8.64 10.71
CA PHE A 136 13.51 -8.73 9.93
C PHE A 136 12.38 -9.30 10.79
N VAL A 137 11.25 -8.60 10.85
CA VAL A 137 10.04 -9.14 11.47
C VAL A 137 9.22 -9.79 10.37
N SER A 138 8.93 -11.08 10.50
CA SER A 138 8.04 -11.79 9.57
C SER A 138 6.75 -11.01 9.32
N ASP A 139 6.34 -10.91 8.06
CA ASP A 139 5.15 -10.17 7.67
C ASP A 139 3.99 -11.11 7.36
N SER A 140 2.79 -10.61 7.62
CA SER A 140 1.53 -11.29 7.30
C SER A 140 0.67 -10.28 6.57
N ARG A 141 0.62 -10.44 5.24
CA ARG A 141 -0.08 -9.53 4.34
C ARG A 141 -1.46 -10.09 4.04
N SER A 142 -2.48 -9.27 4.23
CA SER A 142 -3.84 -9.64 3.80
C SER A 142 -3.97 -9.45 2.29
N GLN A 143 -4.66 -10.38 1.64
CA GLN A 143 -5.01 -10.27 0.23
C GLN A 143 -6.52 -10.13 0.09
N TYR A 144 -6.96 -9.23 -0.79
CA TYR A 144 -8.37 -9.00 -1.07
C TYR A 144 -8.64 -9.15 -2.56
N THR A 145 -9.88 -9.48 -2.90
CA THR A 145 -10.33 -9.53 -4.28
C THR A 145 -11.53 -8.63 -4.52
N SER A 146 -11.60 -8.06 -5.72
CA SER A 146 -12.73 -7.26 -6.19
C SER A 146 -12.95 -7.44 -7.68
N THR A 147 -14.21 -7.57 -8.11
CA THR A 147 -14.54 -7.66 -9.53
C THR A 147 -14.68 -6.27 -10.15
N LEU A 148 -13.87 -5.96 -11.16
CA LEU A 148 -14.03 -4.75 -11.97
C LEU A 148 -14.94 -5.03 -13.17
N HIS A 149 -16.08 -4.36 -13.18
CA HIS A 149 -17.03 -4.35 -14.29
C HIS A 149 -16.70 -3.27 -15.31
N PRO A 150 -17.20 -3.42 -16.56
CA PRO A 150 -17.06 -2.42 -17.60
C PRO A 150 -17.53 -1.01 -17.19
#